data_AF-A0A0G1PJQ2-F1
#
_entry.id   AF-A0A0G1PJQ2-F1
#
_cell.length_a   1.000
_cell.length_b   1.000
_cell.length_c   1.000
_cell.angle_alpha   90.00
_cell.angle_beta   90.00
_cell.angle_gamma   90.00
#
_symmetry.space_group_name_H-M   'P 1'
#
loop_
_entity.id
_entity.type
_entity.pdbx_description
1 polymer ?
#
loop_
_entity_poly.entity_id
_entity_poly.type
_entity_poly.pdbx_seq_one_letter_code
_entity_poly.pdbx_strand_id
1 'polypeptide(L)'
;MATTNLLKSIEKLEKRSSTLRRKLLRHSASKKFFTKSSLIAHRLRQRSSQILAGAGLIGAILTMPAPPNLSIAGQLPDSTQNQPIENKLTVRQKLMTGLQELLPHQPTKLTPESAEKVERVIFENTGIIAKAVLEDQSLNHQLGYIGFEQHLFRFPGDSLAQHDEIQEAGIAPGRGAFGYFAKDSGSFTTREYQREKYYCVVQTLYLESWNRDHKFLKDWYAFRKMIVINPVNGLAVVCDIGDAGPADWTGKQFGGSPETMQYLDLNKGPRKGLVLMLFIDDPDNKVPLGPIVN
;
A
#
# COMPACT_ATOMS: atom_id res chain seq x y z
N MET A 1 38.59 -15.31 8.51
CA MET A 1 38.84 -13.86 8.74
C MET A 1 37.57 -12.98 8.64
N ALA A 2 36.41 -13.47 8.20
CA ALA A 2 35.18 -12.65 8.09
C ALA A 2 34.42 -12.46 9.43
N THR A 3 34.53 -13.41 10.36
CA THR A 3 33.83 -13.40 11.67
C THR A 3 34.33 -12.30 12.62
N THR A 4 35.60 -11.94 12.55
CA THR A 4 36.22 -10.88 13.38
C THR A 4 35.79 -9.47 12.99
N ASN A 5 35.41 -9.23 11.74
CA ASN A 5 34.92 -7.92 11.29
C ASN A 5 33.46 -7.68 11.70
N LEU A 6 32.65 -8.75 11.77
CA LEU A 6 31.27 -8.66 12.24
C LEU A 6 31.22 -8.33 13.74
N LEU A 7 31.99 -9.04 14.56
CA LEU A 7 32.03 -8.82 16.02
C LEU A 7 32.51 -7.41 16.39
N LYS A 8 33.57 -6.91 15.72
CA LYS A 8 34.05 -5.52 15.89
C LYS A 8 33.01 -4.48 15.46
N SER A 9 32.21 -4.79 14.44
CA SER A 9 31.15 -3.89 13.97
C SER A 9 29.98 -3.84 14.94
N ILE A 10 29.61 -4.98 15.54
CA ILE A 10 28.58 -5.08 16.58
C ILE A 10 29.01 -4.29 17.82
N GLU A 11 30.25 -4.48 18.30
CA GLU A 11 30.77 -3.76 19.47
C GLU A 11 30.79 -2.24 19.24
N LYS A 12 31.17 -1.80 18.03
CA LYS A 12 31.14 -0.38 17.64
C LYS A 12 29.72 0.18 17.61
N LEU A 13 28.74 -0.61 17.17
CA LEU A 13 27.33 -0.24 17.15
C LEU A 13 26.76 -0.14 18.57
N GLU A 14 27.07 -1.07 19.46
CA GLU A 14 26.67 -1.05 20.87
C GLU A 14 27.23 0.16 21.62
N LYS A 15 28.50 0.50 21.38
CA LYS A 15 29.13 1.70 21.97
C LYS A 15 28.48 3.00 21.49
N ARG A 16 28.08 3.06 20.21
CA ARG A 16 27.35 4.21 19.65
C ARG A 16 25.94 4.30 20.22
N SER A 17 25.21 3.20 20.27
CA SER A 17 23.87 3.10 20.86
C SER A 17 23.85 3.58 22.31
N SER A 18 24.74 3.06 23.16
CA SER A 18 24.81 3.41 24.59
C SER A 18 25.16 4.89 24.82
N THR A 19 25.98 5.47 23.96
CA THR A 19 26.31 6.90 24.00
C THR A 19 25.10 7.77 23.62
N LEU A 20 24.38 7.38 22.57
CA LEU A 20 23.18 8.06 22.12
C LEU A 20 22.07 7.99 23.18
N ARG A 21 21.89 6.81 23.79
CA ARG A 21 20.92 6.58 24.88
C ARG A 21 21.20 7.49 26.08
N ARG A 22 22.46 7.62 26.50
CA ARG A 22 22.83 8.54 27.59
C ARG A 22 22.53 9.99 27.27
N LYS A 23 22.72 10.42 26.01
CA LYS A 23 22.38 11.79 25.59
C LYS A 23 20.86 12.02 25.58
N LEU A 24 20.09 11.08 25.02
CA LEU A 24 18.64 11.17 24.93
C LEU A 24 17.97 11.14 26.31
N LEU A 25 18.44 10.33 27.24
CA LEU A 25 17.86 10.22 28.58
C LEU A 25 18.11 11.45 29.49
N ARG A 26 18.94 12.41 29.06
CA ARG A 26 19.11 13.70 29.76
C ARG A 26 17.90 14.60 29.61
N HIS A 27 17.08 14.40 28.58
CA HIS A 27 15.87 15.19 28.36
C HIS A 27 14.65 14.55 29.01
N SER A 28 13.90 15.31 29.81
CA SER A 28 12.73 14.82 30.56
C SER A 28 11.61 14.31 29.65
N ALA A 29 11.39 14.95 28.50
CA ALA A 29 10.44 14.52 27.48
C ALA A 29 10.83 13.16 26.87
N SER A 30 12.11 12.97 26.56
CA SER A 30 12.65 11.69 26.09
C SER A 30 12.55 10.62 27.18
N LYS A 31 12.83 10.93 28.44
CA LYS A 31 12.67 9.98 29.56
C LYS A 31 11.22 9.51 29.73
N LYS A 32 10.24 10.41 29.62
CA LYS A 32 8.80 10.07 29.63
C LYS A 32 8.39 9.23 28.41
N PHE A 33 8.90 9.59 27.23
CA PHE A 33 8.65 8.82 26.00
C PHE A 33 9.21 7.40 26.12
N PHE A 34 10.48 7.24 26.49
CA PHE A 34 11.12 5.92 26.60
C PHE A 34 10.51 5.04 27.70
N THR A 35 10.09 5.60 28.83
CA THR A 35 9.40 4.83 29.88
C THR A 35 8.04 4.33 29.40
N LYS A 36 7.24 5.18 28.76
CA LYS A 36 5.95 4.79 28.16
C LYS A 36 6.15 3.73 27.05
N SER A 37 7.12 3.92 26.17
CA SER A 37 7.44 2.99 25.09
C SER A 37 8.01 1.66 25.60
N SER A 38 8.77 1.65 26.69
CA SER A 38 9.29 0.42 27.30
C SER A 38 8.20 -0.45 27.94
N LEU A 39 7.18 0.18 28.53
CA LEU A 39 5.98 -0.49 29.05
C LEU A 39 5.13 -1.09 27.93
N ILE A 40 4.97 -0.35 26.82
CA ILE A 40 4.28 -0.81 25.62
C ILE A 40 5.04 -2.00 25.01
N ALA A 41 6.37 -1.92 24.89
CA ALA A 41 7.21 -3.00 24.37
C ALA A 41 7.22 -4.25 25.28
N HIS A 42 7.21 -4.09 26.60
CA HIS A 42 7.11 -5.22 27.54
C HIS A 42 5.77 -5.95 27.40
N ARG A 43 4.66 -5.21 27.25
CA ARG A 43 3.32 -5.76 27.01
C ARG A 43 3.19 -6.39 25.62
N LEU A 44 3.83 -5.83 24.60
CA LEU A 44 3.93 -6.45 23.27
C LEU A 44 4.74 -7.75 23.32
N ARG A 45 5.88 -7.78 24.02
CA ARG A 45 6.73 -8.96 24.15
C ARG A 45 6.04 -10.14 24.86
N GLN A 46 5.15 -9.85 25.82
CA GLN A 46 4.29 -10.88 26.42
C GLN A 46 3.20 -11.39 25.48
N ARG A 47 2.83 -10.64 24.44
CA ARG A 47 1.68 -10.93 23.56
C ARG A 47 2.04 -11.29 22.11
N SER A 48 3.29 -11.15 21.68
CA SER A 48 3.67 -11.44 20.29
C SER A 48 5.09 -11.99 20.17
N SER A 49 5.23 -13.26 19.80
CA SER A 49 6.48 -13.84 19.27
C SER A 49 6.72 -13.47 17.80
N GLN A 50 5.75 -12.84 17.15
CA GLN A 50 5.85 -12.32 15.80
C GLN A 50 5.07 -11.01 15.78
N ILE A 51 5.76 -9.88 15.53
CA ILE A 51 5.28 -8.65 14.87
C ILE A 51 6.32 -7.54 15.11
N LEU A 52 6.90 -7.08 14.00
CA LEU A 52 7.59 -5.79 13.90
C LEU A 52 6.54 -4.75 13.46
N ALA A 53 5.97 -4.02 14.42
CA ALA A 53 4.99 -2.98 14.15
C ALA A 53 5.66 -1.62 13.87
N GLY A 54 5.20 -0.98 12.80
CA GLY A 54 5.68 0.31 12.29
C GLY A 54 5.24 1.53 13.11
N ALA A 55 5.79 2.67 12.68
CA ALA A 55 5.52 4.05 13.10
C ALA A 55 5.68 4.36 14.61
N GLY A 56 6.93 4.58 15.03
CA GLY A 56 7.26 5.26 16.31
C GLY A 56 8.25 4.54 17.23
N LEU A 57 8.57 3.26 16.97
CA LEU A 57 9.35 2.42 17.90
C LEU A 57 10.81 2.16 17.49
N ILE A 58 11.26 2.64 16.33
CA ILE A 58 12.63 2.37 15.81
C ILE A 58 13.71 2.86 16.81
N GLY A 59 13.47 4.00 17.48
CA GLY A 59 14.41 4.52 18.49
C GLY A 59 14.47 3.70 19.78
N ALA A 60 13.41 2.98 20.14
CA ALA A 60 13.39 2.15 21.34
C ALA A 60 14.21 0.86 21.14
N ILE A 61 14.10 0.22 19.98
CA ILE A 61 14.81 -1.03 19.65
C ILE A 61 16.33 -0.81 19.61
N LEU A 62 16.78 0.31 19.06
CA LEU A 62 18.21 0.65 18.98
C LEU A 62 18.85 0.94 20.34
N THR A 63 18.08 1.09 21.41
CA THR A 63 18.59 1.46 22.74
C THR A 63 18.42 0.37 23.79
N MET A 64 17.81 -0.79 23.48
CA MET A 64 17.69 -1.90 24.43
C MET A 64 19.04 -2.64 24.58
N PRO A 65 19.42 -3.06 25.79
CA PRO A 65 20.57 -3.95 25.95
C PRO A 65 20.27 -5.30 25.27
N ALA A 66 21.22 -5.82 24.50
CA ALA A 66 21.15 -7.16 23.93
C ALA A 66 21.02 -8.20 25.07
N PRO A 67 20.17 -9.24 24.93
CA PRO A 67 20.10 -10.29 25.93
C PRO A 67 21.45 -11.05 25.98
N PRO A 68 21.96 -11.39 27.18
CA PRO A 68 23.30 -11.97 27.34
C PRO A 68 23.44 -13.43 26.85
N ASN A 69 22.37 -14.09 26.40
CA ASN A 69 22.42 -15.48 25.95
C ASN A 69 21.90 -15.62 24.51
N LEU A 70 22.77 -15.31 23.55
CA LEU A 70 22.68 -15.88 22.21
C LEU A 70 23.84 -16.85 22.05
N SER A 71 23.64 -18.07 22.54
CA SER A 71 24.52 -19.20 22.27
C SER A 71 24.36 -19.57 20.80
N ILE A 72 25.29 -19.12 19.96
CA ILE A 72 25.51 -19.68 18.63
C ILE A 72 26.23 -21.01 18.85
N ALA A 73 25.46 -22.10 19.01
CA ALA A 73 25.99 -23.45 18.94
C ALA A 73 25.71 -23.99 17.54
N GLY A 74 26.77 -24.11 16.74
CA GLY A 74 26.73 -24.81 15.47
C GLY A 74 26.46 -26.30 15.70
N GLN A 75 25.47 -26.83 15.00
CA GLN A 75 25.36 -28.24 14.69
C GLN A 75 25.02 -28.34 13.20
N LEU A 76 25.96 -28.87 12.44
CA LEU A 76 25.70 -29.44 11.12
C LEU A 76 24.89 -30.72 11.32
N PRO A 77 23.78 -30.92 10.59
CA PRO A 77 23.30 -32.25 10.25
C PRO A 77 23.67 -32.53 8.79
N ASP A 78 24.61 -33.45 8.62
CA ASP A 78 24.71 -34.26 7.41
C ASP A 78 23.45 -35.14 7.27
N SER A 79 23.12 -35.51 6.03
CA SER A 79 22.13 -36.52 5.59
C SER A 79 20.78 -35.99 5.08
N THR A 80 20.73 -35.80 3.75
CA THR A 80 19.65 -36.22 2.84
C THR A 80 18.21 -36.23 3.37
N GLN A 81 17.49 -35.12 3.19
CA GLN A 81 16.06 -35.15 2.81
C GLN A 81 15.78 -33.99 1.86
N ASN A 82 15.40 -34.33 0.62
CA ASN A 82 14.75 -33.41 -0.32
C ASN A 82 13.41 -32.98 0.29
N GLN A 83 13.39 -31.84 0.98
CA GLN A 83 12.18 -31.06 1.15
C GLN A 83 12.33 -29.80 0.29
N PRO A 84 11.34 -29.44 -0.54
CA PRO A 84 11.42 -28.21 -1.32
C PRO A 84 11.56 -27.06 -0.34
N ILE A 85 12.57 -26.22 -0.57
CA ILE A 85 12.76 -24.98 0.17
C ILE A 85 11.51 -24.14 -0.10
N GLU A 86 10.54 -24.20 0.81
CA GLU A 86 9.31 -23.43 0.72
C GLU A 86 9.69 -21.95 0.65
N ASN A 87 9.30 -21.28 -0.43
CA ASN A 87 9.81 -19.98 -0.81
C ASN A 87 9.30 -18.93 0.20
N LYS A 88 10.10 -18.64 1.24
CA LYS A 88 9.82 -17.76 2.41
C LYS A 88 9.60 -16.27 2.09
N LEU A 89 9.34 -15.91 0.84
CA LEU A 89 9.08 -14.53 0.45
C LEU A 89 7.68 -14.10 0.91
N THR A 90 7.54 -12.87 1.38
CA THR A 90 6.23 -12.27 1.65
C THR A 90 5.51 -11.95 0.33
N VAL A 91 4.18 -11.80 0.35
CA VAL A 91 3.41 -11.43 -0.87
C VAL A 91 3.96 -10.16 -1.51
N ARG A 92 4.27 -9.14 -0.69
CA ARG A 92 4.95 -7.92 -1.14
C ARG A 92 6.23 -8.22 -1.93
N GLN A 93 7.10 -9.08 -1.40
CA GLN A 93 8.34 -9.43 -2.07
C GLN A 93 8.09 -10.19 -3.37
N LYS A 94 7.15 -11.14 -3.37
CA LYS A 94 6.80 -11.92 -4.56
C LYS A 94 6.18 -11.06 -5.66
N LEU A 95 5.29 -10.12 -5.31
CA LEU A 95 4.73 -9.14 -6.25
C LEU A 95 5.83 -8.23 -6.81
N MET A 96 6.71 -7.70 -5.94
CA MET A 96 7.81 -6.84 -6.38
C MET A 96 8.72 -7.58 -7.38
N THR A 97 9.20 -8.78 -7.05
CA THR A 97 10.12 -9.51 -7.93
C THR A 97 9.42 -10.03 -9.18
N GLY A 98 8.20 -10.58 -9.05
CA GLY A 98 7.47 -11.17 -10.17
C GLY A 98 6.97 -10.14 -11.19
N LEU A 99 6.69 -8.90 -10.76
CA LEU A 99 6.21 -7.85 -11.65
C LEU A 99 7.34 -7.00 -12.25
N GLN A 100 8.46 -6.82 -11.56
CA GLN A 100 9.57 -6.00 -12.09
C GLN A 100 10.15 -6.55 -13.40
N GLU A 101 10.17 -7.87 -13.58
CA GLU A 101 10.67 -8.50 -14.80
C GLU A 101 9.68 -8.40 -15.97
N LEU A 102 8.38 -8.23 -15.68
CA LEU A 102 7.31 -8.24 -16.68
C LEU A 102 6.90 -6.84 -17.13
N LEU A 103 7.07 -5.84 -16.27
CA LEU A 103 6.53 -4.50 -16.49
C LEU A 103 7.60 -3.56 -17.07
N PRO A 104 7.27 -2.75 -18.10
CA PRO A 104 8.17 -1.70 -18.56
C PRO A 104 8.33 -0.59 -17.50
N HIS A 105 9.30 0.31 -17.71
CA HIS A 105 9.56 1.43 -16.80
C HIS A 105 8.81 2.71 -17.15
N GLN A 106 7.82 2.64 -18.04
CA GLN A 106 7.03 3.78 -18.51
C GLN A 106 5.55 3.41 -18.59
N PRO A 107 4.63 4.40 -18.52
CA PRO A 107 3.20 4.15 -18.70
C PRO A 107 2.92 3.39 -19.99
N THR A 108 2.09 2.34 -19.92
CA THR A 108 1.84 1.44 -21.04
C THR A 108 0.53 0.68 -20.86
N LYS A 109 -0.15 0.43 -21.99
CA LYS A 109 -1.24 -0.54 -22.08
C LYS A 109 -0.65 -1.94 -22.27
N LEU A 110 -1.03 -2.90 -21.43
CA LEU A 110 -0.49 -4.25 -21.52
C LEU A 110 -1.01 -4.96 -22.78
N THR A 111 -0.14 -5.73 -23.43
CA THR A 111 -0.57 -6.69 -24.45
C THR A 111 -1.34 -7.84 -23.79
N PRO A 112 -2.20 -8.57 -24.52
CA PRO A 112 -2.92 -9.71 -23.95
C PRO A 112 -2.00 -10.74 -23.29
N GLU A 113 -0.86 -11.06 -23.91
CA GLU A 113 0.12 -12.00 -23.37
C GLU A 113 0.77 -11.49 -22.07
N SER A 114 1.17 -10.21 -22.03
CA SER A 114 1.75 -9.62 -20.82
C SER A 114 0.71 -9.48 -19.71
N ALA A 115 -0.54 -9.15 -20.05
CA ALA A 115 -1.64 -9.08 -19.12
C ALA A 115 -1.87 -10.45 -18.46
N GLU A 116 -1.96 -11.54 -19.23
CA GLU A 116 -2.14 -12.90 -18.67
C GLU A 116 -1.03 -13.27 -17.68
N LYS A 117 0.23 -12.97 -18.00
CA LYS A 117 1.36 -13.23 -17.10
C LYS A 117 1.24 -12.42 -15.79
N VAL A 118 0.89 -11.14 -15.91
CA VAL A 118 0.71 -10.24 -14.76
C VAL A 118 -0.48 -10.67 -13.88
N GLU A 119 -1.62 -10.98 -14.49
CA GLU A 119 -2.82 -11.48 -13.80
C GLU A 119 -2.52 -12.75 -13.01
N ARG A 120 -1.79 -13.69 -13.62
CA ARG A 120 -1.35 -14.93 -12.95
C ARG A 120 -0.46 -14.64 -11.75
N VAL A 121 0.55 -13.77 -11.89
CA VAL A 121 1.41 -13.38 -10.77
C VAL A 121 0.59 -12.78 -9.63
N ILE A 122 -0.39 -11.94 -9.92
CA ILE A 122 -1.25 -11.36 -8.88
C ILE A 122 -2.09 -12.44 -8.20
N PHE A 123 -2.72 -13.32 -8.98
CA PHE A 123 -3.56 -14.39 -8.44
C PHE A 123 -2.78 -15.36 -7.57
N GLU A 124 -1.63 -15.84 -8.03
CA GLU A 124 -0.78 -16.80 -7.30
C GLU A 124 -0.27 -16.24 -5.96
N ASN A 125 -0.13 -14.91 -5.85
CA ASN A 125 0.41 -14.27 -4.67
C ASN A 125 -0.67 -13.70 -3.74
N THR A 126 -1.84 -13.32 -4.24
CA THR A 126 -2.88 -12.63 -3.45
C THR A 126 -4.18 -13.41 -3.33
N GLY A 127 -4.41 -14.40 -4.20
CA GLY A 127 -5.70 -15.06 -4.38
C GLY A 127 -6.78 -14.19 -5.04
N ILE A 128 -6.44 -12.95 -5.44
CA ILE A 128 -7.37 -12.02 -6.08
C ILE A 128 -7.35 -12.23 -7.59
N ILE A 129 -8.54 -12.39 -8.18
CA ILE A 129 -8.71 -12.48 -9.64
C ILE A 129 -8.67 -11.05 -10.21
N ALA A 130 -7.47 -10.63 -10.61
CA ALA A 130 -7.26 -9.35 -11.28
C ALA A 130 -7.39 -9.51 -12.81
N LYS A 131 -7.92 -8.48 -13.49
CA LYS A 131 -8.21 -8.49 -14.92
C LYS A 131 -7.80 -7.18 -15.60
N ALA A 132 -7.03 -7.27 -16.69
CA ALA A 132 -6.73 -6.14 -17.56
C ALA A 132 -7.91 -5.74 -18.45
N VAL A 133 -8.77 -6.72 -18.76
CA VAL A 133 -10.04 -6.57 -19.47
C VAL A 133 -11.12 -7.30 -18.68
N LEU A 134 -12.19 -6.59 -18.32
CA LEU A 134 -13.34 -7.14 -17.58
C LEU A 134 -14.62 -6.71 -18.30
N GLU A 135 -15.50 -7.65 -18.63
CA GLU A 135 -16.78 -7.38 -19.32
C GLU A 135 -16.60 -6.49 -20.57
N ASP A 136 -15.61 -6.84 -21.40
CA ASP A 136 -15.20 -6.11 -22.62
C ASP A 136 -14.72 -4.66 -22.39
N GLN A 137 -14.49 -4.25 -21.14
CA GLN A 137 -13.93 -2.95 -20.79
C GLN A 137 -12.47 -3.05 -20.39
N SER A 138 -11.69 -2.02 -20.75
CA SER A 138 -10.27 -1.93 -20.42
C SER A 138 -9.87 -0.47 -20.17
N LEU A 139 -8.89 -0.26 -19.29
CA LEU A 139 -8.26 1.04 -19.13
C LEU A 139 -7.42 1.40 -20.36
N ASN A 140 -7.21 2.70 -20.57
CA ASN A 140 -6.25 3.20 -21.58
C ASN A 140 -4.82 2.75 -21.27
N HIS A 141 -4.50 2.60 -19.98
CA HIS A 141 -3.22 2.11 -19.47
C HIS A 141 -3.49 1.21 -18.28
N GLN A 142 -2.77 0.10 -18.15
CA GLN A 142 -2.74 -0.70 -16.91
C GLN A 142 -1.53 -0.30 -16.07
N LEU A 143 -0.44 0.12 -16.71
CA LEU A 143 0.72 0.69 -16.03
C LEU A 143 0.76 2.19 -16.28
N GLY A 144 0.81 3.00 -15.23
CA GLY A 144 0.71 4.44 -15.38
C GLY A 144 1.11 5.20 -14.12
N TYR A 145 1.33 6.51 -14.28
CA TYR A 145 1.61 7.36 -13.13
C TYR A 145 0.34 7.68 -12.36
N ILE A 146 0.35 7.39 -11.06
CA ILE A 146 -0.68 7.80 -10.10
C ILE A 146 -0.28 9.07 -9.39
N GLY A 147 -1.25 9.95 -9.13
CA GLY A 147 -1.09 11.17 -8.34
C GLY A 147 -1.82 11.15 -7.01
N PHE A 148 -1.34 11.98 -6.08
CA PHE A 148 -2.00 12.25 -4.81
C PHE A 148 -3.17 13.20 -5.00
N GLU A 149 -4.37 12.71 -4.76
CA GLU A 149 -5.63 13.45 -4.89
C GLU A 149 -6.10 14.01 -3.53
N GLN A 150 -7.11 14.87 -3.58
CA GLN A 150 -7.77 15.42 -2.38
C GLN A 150 -8.94 14.55 -1.97
N HIS A 151 -9.37 14.60 -0.71
CA HIS A 151 -10.61 13.91 -0.30
C HIS A 151 -11.81 14.30 -1.15
N LEU A 152 -12.76 13.37 -1.28
CA LEU A 152 -14.01 13.60 -2.00
C LEU A 152 -15.16 13.77 -1.01
N PHE A 153 -16.13 14.61 -1.35
CA PHE A 153 -17.33 14.74 -0.53
C PHE A 153 -18.11 13.41 -0.49
N ARG A 154 -18.41 12.93 0.72
CA ARG A 154 -19.07 11.64 0.93
C ARG A 154 -20.59 11.76 0.85
N PHE A 155 -21.15 12.88 1.30
CA PHE A 155 -22.59 13.18 1.28
C PHE A 155 -22.82 14.71 1.32
N PRO A 156 -24.05 15.21 1.05
CA PRO A 156 -24.37 16.63 1.18
C PRO A 156 -24.13 17.16 2.61
N GLY A 157 -23.32 18.20 2.75
CA GLY A 157 -22.96 18.79 4.06
C GLY A 157 -21.73 18.15 4.72
N ASP A 158 -21.08 17.21 4.05
CA ASP A 158 -19.77 16.70 4.46
C ASP A 158 -18.70 17.81 4.42
N SER A 159 -17.65 17.64 5.21
CA SER A 159 -16.58 18.63 5.34
C SER A 159 -15.27 17.94 5.71
N LEU A 160 -14.14 18.56 5.35
CA LEU A 160 -12.81 18.05 5.63
C LEU A 160 -12.58 17.69 7.12
N ALA A 161 -13.21 18.43 8.05
CA ALA A 161 -13.09 18.16 9.49
C ALA A 161 -13.67 16.80 9.92
N GLN A 162 -14.50 16.18 9.07
CA GLN A 162 -15.11 14.87 9.29
C GLN A 162 -14.31 13.74 8.59
N HIS A 163 -13.18 14.04 7.95
CA HIS A 163 -12.25 13.05 7.42
C HIS A 163 -11.18 12.77 8.47
N ASP A 164 -11.04 11.50 8.86
CA ASP A 164 -10.21 11.11 10.01
C ASP A 164 -8.71 11.22 9.71
N GLU A 165 -8.32 10.93 8.47
CA GLU A 165 -6.93 10.70 8.07
C GLU A 165 -6.50 11.73 7.01
N ILE A 166 -5.25 12.19 7.09
CA ILE A 166 -4.57 13.01 6.07
C ILE A 166 -5.34 14.28 5.62
N GLN A 167 -5.90 15.02 6.57
CA GLN A 167 -6.62 16.28 6.29
C GLN A 167 -5.79 17.33 5.53
N GLU A 168 -4.45 17.26 5.58
CA GLU A 168 -3.56 18.13 4.79
C GLU A 168 -3.71 17.97 3.26
N ALA A 169 -4.37 16.90 2.80
CA ALA A 169 -4.74 16.73 1.40
C ALA A 169 -5.84 17.71 0.95
N GLY A 170 -6.61 18.24 1.91
CA GLY A 170 -7.79 19.05 1.62
C GLY A 170 -8.94 18.21 1.06
N ILE A 171 -10.01 18.90 0.67
CA ILE A 171 -11.19 18.32 0.01
C ILE A 171 -11.32 18.95 -1.38
N ALA A 172 -11.69 18.14 -2.37
CA ALA A 172 -11.91 18.61 -3.73
C ALA A 172 -12.96 19.74 -3.73
N PRO A 173 -12.80 20.79 -4.56
CA PRO A 173 -13.75 21.90 -4.61
C PRO A 173 -15.11 21.50 -5.21
N GLY A 174 -15.14 20.42 -5.98
CA GLY A 174 -16.34 19.88 -6.61
C GLY A 174 -16.70 18.50 -6.09
N ARG A 175 -17.85 18.00 -6.55
CA ARG A 175 -18.20 16.59 -6.41
C ARG A 175 -17.35 15.76 -7.37
N GLY A 176 -17.00 14.54 -6.98
CA GLY A 176 -16.43 13.57 -7.92
C GLY A 176 -17.39 13.31 -9.10
N ALA A 177 -16.87 12.75 -10.18
CA ALA A 177 -17.58 12.46 -11.41
C ALA A 177 -18.83 11.59 -11.20
N PHE A 178 -18.83 10.77 -10.15
CA PHE A 178 -19.94 9.90 -9.78
C PHE A 178 -20.85 10.48 -8.67
N GLY A 179 -20.59 11.72 -8.23
CA GLY A 179 -21.38 12.41 -7.22
C GLY A 179 -20.92 12.12 -5.80
N TYR A 180 -21.88 11.96 -4.90
CA TYR A 180 -21.63 11.58 -3.51
C TYR A 180 -21.64 10.05 -3.34
N PHE A 181 -20.94 9.56 -2.33
CA PHE A 181 -20.94 8.14 -1.97
C PHE A 181 -22.24 7.72 -1.27
N ALA A 182 -22.85 8.63 -0.50
CA ALA A 182 -24.15 8.46 0.15
C ALA A 182 -25.11 9.61 -0.20
N LYS A 183 -26.42 9.36 -0.06
CA LYS A 183 -27.46 10.35 -0.35
C LYS A 183 -27.48 11.48 0.67
N ASP A 184 -27.17 11.14 1.92
CA ASP A 184 -27.17 12.01 3.10
C ASP A 184 -26.31 11.36 4.21
N SER A 185 -26.15 12.05 5.33
CA SER A 185 -25.40 11.53 6.48
C SER A 185 -26.08 10.32 7.14
N GLY A 186 -27.41 10.15 7.01
CA GLY A 186 -28.14 9.04 7.59
C GLY A 186 -27.96 7.72 6.84
N SER A 187 -27.64 7.80 5.54
CA SER A 187 -27.34 6.66 4.66
C SER A 187 -25.85 6.38 4.49
N PHE A 188 -24.98 7.16 5.15
CA PHE A 188 -23.54 6.97 5.12
C PHE A 188 -23.13 5.80 6.03
N THR A 189 -22.64 4.71 5.44
CA THR A 189 -22.22 3.51 6.18
C THR A 189 -20.70 3.31 6.13
N THR A 190 -20.20 2.30 6.85
CA THR A 190 -18.80 1.86 6.75
C THR A 190 -18.39 1.53 5.32
N ARG A 191 -19.32 1.08 4.46
CA ARG A 191 -19.01 0.82 3.05
C ARG A 191 -18.64 2.10 2.33
N GLU A 192 -19.46 3.15 2.42
CA GLU A 192 -19.19 4.44 1.78
C GLU A 192 -17.95 5.11 2.37
N TYR A 193 -17.72 4.96 3.68
CA TYR A 193 -16.48 5.39 4.32
C TYR A 193 -15.25 4.72 3.71
N GLN A 194 -15.26 3.38 3.58
CA GLN A 194 -14.12 2.65 3.02
C GLN A 194 -13.92 2.96 1.54
N ARG A 195 -15.00 3.21 0.80
CA ARG A 195 -14.94 3.61 -0.62
C ARG A 195 -14.21 4.93 -0.81
N GLU A 196 -14.53 5.95 -0.03
CA GLU A 196 -13.81 7.22 -0.11
C GLU A 196 -12.40 7.11 0.47
N LYS A 197 -12.22 6.37 1.56
CA LYS A 197 -10.89 6.15 2.12
C LYS A 197 -9.94 5.47 1.12
N TYR A 198 -10.43 4.47 0.39
CA TYR A 198 -9.66 3.73 -0.60
C TYR A 198 -10.26 3.91 -1.99
N TYR A 199 -10.34 5.15 -2.49
CA TYR A 199 -10.67 5.38 -3.89
C TYR A 199 -9.42 5.50 -4.77
N CYS A 200 -9.62 5.17 -6.04
CA CYS A 200 -8.74 5.51 -7.14
C CYS A 200 -9.51 6.26 -8.23
N VAL A 201 -8.76 6.94 -9.10
CA VAL A 201 -9.28 7.75 -10.19
C VAL A 201 -8.72 7.21 -11.49
N VAL A 202 -9.59 7.06 -12.51
CA VAL A 202 -9.19 6.61 -13.84
C VAL A 202 -9.68 7.55 -14.94
N GLN A 203 -8.95 7.58 -16.04
CA GLN A 203 -9.14 8.47 -17.18
C GLN A 203 -10.34 8.09 -18.08
N THR A 204 -11.54 7.94 -17.53
CA THR A 204 -12.72 7.50 -18.29
C THR A 204 -13.07 8.42 -19.48
N LEU A 205 -12.85 9.74 -19.31
CA LEU A 205 -13.08 10.77 -20.35
C LEU A 205 -12.24 10.57 -21.61
N TYR A 206 -11.18 9.77 -21.53
CA TYR A 206 -10.24 9.51 -22.62
C TYR A 206 -10.41 8.10 -23.19
N LEU A 207 -11.41 7.33 -22.76
CA LEU A 207 -11.73 6.05 -23.40
C LEU A 207 -12.19 6.30 -24.84
N GLU A 208 -11.76 5.46 -25.77
CA GLU A 208 -12.06 5.61 -27.20
C GLU A 208 -13.56 5.73 -27.48
N SER A 209 -14.38 4.95 -26.78
CA SER A 209 -15.84 4.94 -26.91
C SER A 209 -16.57 5.97 -26.03
N TRP A 210 -15.86 6.79 -25.24
CA TRP A 210 -16.48 7.71 -24.28
C TRP A 210 -17.52 8.63 -24.93
N ASN A 211 -17.18 9.27 -26.05
CA ASN A 211 -18.07 10.21 -26.74
C ASN A 211 -19.39 9.58 -27.23
N ARG A 212 -19.41 8.26 -27.42
CA ARG A 212 -20.60 7.51 -27.85
C ARG A 212 -21.35 6.92 -26.66
N ASP A 213 -20.63 6.29 -25.74
CA ASP A 213 -21.17 5.38 -24.73
C ASP A 213 -21.04 5.93 -23.29
N HIS A 214 -20.74 7.22 -23.10
CA HIS A 214 -20.43 7.82 -21.79
C HIS A 214 -21.43 7.50 -20.68
N LYS A 215 -22.74 7.36 -20.97
CA LYS A 215 -23.74 7.02 -19.95
C LYS A 215 -23.49 5.63 -19.38
N PHE A 216 -23.37 4.63 -20.27
CA PHE A 216 -23.06 3.26 -19.89
C PHE A 216 -21.68 3.18 -19.21
N LEU A 217 -20.66 3.79 -19.81
CA LEU A 217 -19.30 3.75 -19.28
C LEU A 217 -19.21 4.41 -17.90
N LYS A 218 -19.87 5.55 -17.70
CA LYS A 218 -19.92 6.20 -16.39
C LYS A 218 -20.45 5.26 -15.32
N ASP A 219 -21.58 4.60 -15.59
CA ASP A 219 -22.22 3.70 -14.63
C ASP A 219 -21.41 2.41 -14.43
N TRP A 220 -20.80 1.88 -15.49
CA TRP A 220 -20.00 0.66 -15.44
C TRP A 220 -18.70 0.82 -14.64
N TYR A 221 -18.04 1.98 -14.80
CA TYR A 221 -16.79 2.30 -14.11
C TYR A 221 -16.99 2.75 -12.66
N ALA A 222 -18.14 3.38 -12.34
CA ALA A 222 -18.40 3.87 -11.00
C ALA A 222 -18.31 2.76 -9.94
N PHE A 223 -17.45 2.97 -8.95
CA PHE A 223 -17.24 2.06 -7.81
C PHE A 223 -16.82 0.63 -8.20
N ARG A 224 -16.20 0.46 -9.36
CA ARG A 224 -15.58 -0.82 -9.72
C ARG A 224 -14.34 -1.05 -8.87
N LYS A 225 -14.17 -2.27 -8.34
CA LYS A 225 -12.97 -2.63 -7.58
C LYS A 225 -11.76 -2.75 -8.48
N MET A 226 -10.66 -2.20 -8.00
CA MET A 226 -9.35 -2.24 -8.64
C MET A 226 -8.31 -2.74 -7.64
N ILE A 227 -7.30 -3.43 -8.13
CA ILE A 227 -6.05 -3.62 -7.41
C ILE A 227 -5.04 -2.59 -7.92
N VAL A 228 -4.38 -1.89 -7.00
CA VAL A 228 -3.30 -0.94 -7.31
C VAL A 228 -2.03 -1.42 -6.65
N ILE A 229 -0.98 -1.62 -7.46
CA ILE A 229 0.29 -2.17 -7.01
C ILE A 229 1.40 -1.19 -7.37
N ASN A 230 2.23 -0.83 -6.39
CA ASN A 230 3.48 -0.14 -6.66
C ASN A 230 4.57 -1.18 -6.98
N PRO A 231 5.01 -1.34 -8.25
CA PRO A 231 5.97 -2.37 -8.63
C PRO A 231 7.37 -2.14 -8.07
N VAL A 232 7.68 -0.93 -7.58
CA VAL A 232 8.99 -0.62 -6.98
C VAL A 232 9.14 -1.28 -5.62
N ASN A 233 8.07 -1.31 -4.82
CA ASN A 233 8.12 -1.78 -3.44
C ASN A 233 7.20 -2.97 -3.17
N GLY A 234 6.32 -3.35 -4.10
CA GLY A 234 5.38 -4.46 -3.99
C GLY A 234 4.17 -4.20 -3.08
N LEU A 235 3.97 -2.97 -2.60
CA LEU A 235 2.79 -2.61 -1.82
C LEU A 235 1.56 -2.60 -2.73
N ALA A 236 0.48 -3.23 -2.26
CA ALA A 236 -0.74 -3.42 -3.03
C ALA A 236 -1.97 -3.07 -2.20
N VAL A 237 -2.93 -2.37 -2.81
CA VAL A 237 -4.15 -1.89 -2.16
C VAL A 237 -5.34 -2.12 -3.08
N VAL A 238 -6.45 -2.54 -2.50
CA VAL A 238 -7.74 -2.65 -3.18
C VAL A 238 -8.47 -1.30 -3.05
N CYS A 239 -8.89 -0.71 -4.16
CA CYS A 239 -9.65 0.53 -4.19
C CYS A 239 -10.94 0.39 -5.02
N ASP A 240 -11.89 1.30 -4.81
CA ASP A 240 -13.00 1.53 -5.74
C ASP A 240 -12.69 2.73 -6.64
N ILE A 241 -13.14 2.70 -7.89
CA ILE A 241 -13.07 3.89 -8.75
C ILE A 241 -14.08 4.93 -8.23
N GLY A 242 -13.57 5.99 -7.58
CA GLY A 242 -14.39 7.02 -6.94
C GLY A 242 -14.57 8.29 -7.78
N ASP A 243 -13.73 8.50 -8.80
CA ASP A 243 -13.77 9.69 -9.64
C ASP A 243 -13.18 9.42 -11.05
N ALA A 244 -13.37 10.37 -11.97
CA ALA A 244 -12.82 10.37 -13.31
C ALA A 244 -11.71 11.42 -13.46
N GLY A 245 -10.64 11.05 -14.16
CA GLY A 245 -9.44 11.87 -14.34
C GLY A 245 -8.16 11.06 -14.05
N PRO A 246 -7.02 11.70 -13.82
CA PRO A 246 -6.73 13.13 -14.01
C PRO A 246 -6.69 13.53 -15.49
N ALA A 247 -6.64 14.82 -15.79
CA ALA A 247 -6.54 15.30 -17.17
C ALA A 247 -5.22 14.88 -17.83
N ASP A 248 -5.24 14.58 -19.12
CA ASP A 248 -4.09 14.04 -19.86
C ASP A 248 -2.84 14.95 -19.77
N TRP A 249 -3.03 16.27 -19.82
CA TRP A 249 -1.96 17.27 -19.70
C TRP A 249 -1.17 17.19 -18.38
N THR A 250 -1.71 16.55 -17.34
CA THR A 250 -1.02 16.36 -16.05
C THR A 250 0.11 15.34 -16.13
N GLY A 251 0.17 14.54 -17.22
CA GLY A 251 1.13 13.45 -17.39
C GLY A 251 0.95 12.34 -16.34
N LYS A 252 -0.28 12.18 -15.83
CA LYS A 252 -0.71 11.12 -14.91
C LYS A 252 -1.86 10.36 -15.59
N GLN A 253 -1.89 9.06 -15.41
CA GLN A 253 -2.96 8.19 -15.91
C GLN A 253 -4.00 7.92 -14.82
N PHE A 254 -3.58 8.01 -13.56
CA PHE A 254 -4.39 7.66 -12.40
C PHE A 254 -4.29 8.71 -11.30
N GLY A 255 -5.26 8.68 -10.40
CA GLY A 255 -5.23 9.34 -9.10
C GLY A 255 -5.53 8.33 -7.99
N GLY A 256 -5.13 8.64 -6.77
CA GLY A 256 -5.45 7.84 -5.59
C GLY A 256 -5.79 8.73 -4.41
N SER A 257 -6.71 8.26 -3.57
CA SER A 257 -7.03 8.89 -2.30
C SER A 257 -5.78 9.11 -1.45
N PRO A 258 -5.81 10.05 -0.50
CA PRO A 258 -4.69 10.29 0.41
C PRO A 258 -4.17 9.01 1.07
N GLU A 259 -5.06 8.14 1.53
CA GLU A 259 -4.74 6.88 2.23
C GLU A 259 -4.23 5.80 1.28
N THR A 260 -4.80 5.70 0.07
CA THR A 260 -4.28 4.83 -1.00
C THR A 260 -2.82 5.19 -1.30
N MET A 261 -2.55 6.48 -1.48
CA MET A 261 -1.22 6.98 -1.81
C MET A 261 -0.26 6.89 -0.64
N GLN A 262 -0.73 7.08 0.60
CA GLN A 262 0.09 6.88 1.80
C GLN A 262 0.48 5.43 1.94
N TYR A 263 -0.46 4.50 1.75
CA TYR A 263 -0.17 3.08 1.85
C TYR A 263 0.83 2.62 0.79
N LEU A 264 0.72 3.11 -0.44
CA LEU A 264 1.65 2.79 -1.54
C LEU A 264 3.05 3.42 -1.38
N ASP A 265 3.28 4.20 -0.31
CA ASP A 265 4.48 5.02 -0.06
C ASP A 265 4.72 6.08 -1.15
N LEU A 266 3.63 6.66 -1.65
CA LEU A 266 3.61 7.68 -2.71
C LEU A 266 3.01 9.01 -2.25
N ASN A 267 2.77 9.22 -0.95
CA ASN A 267 2.24 10.48 -0.39
C ASN A 267 3.31 11.52 -0.03
N LYS A 268 4.59 11.15 -0.12
CA LYS A 268 5.74 12.02 0.18
C LYS A 268 6.43 12.46 -1.10
N GLY A 269 7.29 13.48 -0.98
CA GLY A 269 8.10 13.98 -2.09
C GLY A 269 7.23 14.43 -3.27
N PRO A 270 7.44 13.89 -4.49
CA PRO A 270 6.72 14.31 -5.69
C PRO A 270 5.23 13.96 -5.68
N ARG A 271 4.76 13.16 -4.70
CA ARG A 271 3.35 12.75 -4.58
C ARG A 271 2.82 12.10 -5.87
N LYS A 272 3.71 11.35 -6.53
CA LYS A 272 3.54 10.73 -7.84
C LYS A 272 4.41 9.47 -7.91
N GLY A 273 3.91 8.40 -8.52
CA GLY A 273 4.67 7.17 -8.76
C GLY A 273 4.09 6.33 -9.87
N LEU A 274 4.89 5.42 -10.43
CA LEU A 274 4.41 4.44 -11.40
C LEU A 274 3.68 3.31 -10.64
N VAL A 275 2.47 2.95 -11.08
CA VAL A 275 1.70 1.85 -10.50
C VAL A 275 1.05 1.01 -11.59
N LEU A 276 0.86 -0.26 -11.27
CA LEU A 276 0.00 -1.19 -12.01
C LEU A 276 -1.41 -1.11 -11.42
N MET A 277 -2.42 -0.96 -12.28
CA MET A 277 -3.83 -0.93 -11.92
C MET A 277 -4.62 -1.88 -12.83
N LEU A 278 -5.38 -2.79 -12.21
CA LEU A 278 -6.22 -3.79 -12.89
C LEU A 278 -7.57 -3.88 -12.21
N PHE A 279 -8.60 -4.28 -12.95
CA PHE A 279 -9.92 -4.57 -12.38
C PHE A 279 -9.82 -5.79 -11.48
N ILE A 280 -10.69 -5.85 -10.48
CA ILE A 280 -10.91 -7.07 -9.69
C ILE A 280 -12.25 -7.67 -10.12
N ASP A 281 -12.21 -8.94 -10.51
CA ASP A 281 -13.41 -9.74 -10.77
C ASP A 281 -13.96 -10.24 -9.43
N ASP A 282 -14.89 -9.47 -8.86
CA ASP A 282 -15.51 -9.74 -7.56
C ASP A 282 -17.03 -9.49 -7.61
N PRO A 283 -17.78 -10.34 -8.33
CA PRO A 283 -19.23 -10.18 -8.53
C PRO A 283 -20.01 -10.28 -7.22
N ASP A 284 -19.48 -11.03 -6.24
CA ASP A 284 -20.12 -11.23 -4.94
C ASP A 284 -19.70 -10.18 -3.88
N ASN A 285 -18.86 -9.21 -4.24
CA ASN A 285 -18.36 -8.17 -3.34
C ASN A 285 -17.68 -8.71 -2.07
N LYS A 286 -16.85 -9.76 -2.21
CA LYS A 286 -16.14 -10.45 -1.12
C LYS A 286 -14.73 -9.91 -0.86
N VAL A 287 -14.10 -9.25 -1.83
CA VAL A 287 -12.76 -8.69 -1.67
C VAL A 287 -12.86 -7.35 -0.93
N PRO A 288 -12.29 -7.20 0.28
CA PRO A 288 -12.38 -5.97 1.04
C PRO A 288 -11.51 -4.87 0.43
N LEU A 289 -11.96 -3.62 0.59
CA LEU A 289 -11.14 -2.44 0.26
C LEU A 289 -9.97 -2.30 1.26
N GLY A 290 -8.87 -1.72 0.78
CA GLY A 290 -7.70 -1.40 1.58
C GLY A 290 -6.47 -2.29 1.34
N PRO A 291 -5.48 -2.21 2.23
CA PRO A 291 -4.18 -2.89 2.12
C PRO A 291 -4.23 -4.41 1.93
N ILE A 292 -3.36 -4.94 1.05
CA ILE A 292 -3.09 -6.37 0.93
C ILE A 292 -1.80 -6.69 1.72
N VAL A 293 -1.94 -7.35 2.86
CA VAL A 293 -0.85 -7.57 3.84
C VAL A 293 -0.53 -9.04 4.14
N ASN A 294 -1.25 -9.97 3.53
CA ASN A 294 -1.06 -11.41 3.77
C ASN A 294 0.22 -11.94 3.14
#